data_AF-A0AAQ0QJU4-F1
#
_entry.id   AF-A0AAQ0QJU4-F1
#
_cell.length_a   1.000
_cell.length_b   1.000
_cell.length_c   1.000
_cell.angle_alpha   90.00
_cell.angle_beta   90.00
_cell.angle_gamma   90.00
#
_symmetry.space_group_name_H-M   'P 1'
#
loop_
_entity.id
_entity.type
_entity.pdbx_description
1 polymer ?
#
loop_
_entity_poly.entity_id
_entity_poly.type
_entity_poly.pdbx_seq_one_letter_code
_entity_poly.pdbx_strand_id
1 'polypeptide(L)'
;MGKFQTTAVNPEAIQLENIFAVMAGETFSKDLSAKIVGGVKKLEDLIASGAIEADKPNNVQNGKWHCNAAQVLRNCRNMRKRK
;
A
#
# COMPACT_ATOMS: atom_id res chain seq x y z
N MET A 1 37.81 12.91 -1.40
CA MET A 1 37.55 11.93 -2.48
C MET A 1 36.33 11.10 -2.10
N GLY A 2 35.12 11.59 -2.38
CA GLY A 2 33.89 10.81 -2.22
C GLY A 2 33.52 10.23 -3.58
N LYS A 3 33.51 8.91 -3.72
CA LYS A 3 33.11 8.25 -4.95
C LYS A 3 31.66 8.63 -5.25
N PHE A 4 31.42 9.45 -6.27
CA PHE A 4 30.11 9.55 -6.89
C PHE A 4 29.82 8.17 -7.48
N GLN A 5 29.01 7.39 -6.77
CA GLN A 5 28.49 6.14 -7.31
C GLN A 5 27.50 6.55 -8.39
N THR A 6 27.93 6.49 -9.64
CA THR A 6 27.02 6.49 -10.79
C THR A 6 26.30 5.15 -10.79
N THR A 7 25.40 4.95 -9.83
CA THR A 7 24.47 3.84 -9.87
C THR A 7 23.57 4.13 -11.06
N ALA A 8 23.53 3.25 -12.05
CA ALA A 8 22.56 3.33 -13.14
C ALA A 8 21.16 3.42 -12.50
N VAL A 9 20.62 4.63 -12.44
CA VAL A 9 19.33 4.91 -11.81
C VAL A 9 18.28 4.15 -12.61
N ASN A 10 17.64 3.15 -12.01
CA ASN A 10 16.50 2.50 -12.64
C ASN A 10 15.33 3.50 -12.58
N PRO A 11 14.97 4.16 -13.69
CA PRO A 11 13.99 5.25 -13.65
C PRO A 11 12.61 4.74 -13.21
N GLU A 12 12.27 3.50 -13.54
CA GLU A 12 10.99 2.89 -13.16
C GLU A 12 10.91 2.63 -11.65
N ALA A 13 12.01 2.18 -11.03
CA ALA A 13 12.07 1.95 -9.59
C ALA A 13 11.93 3.28 -8.82
N ILE A 14 12.63 4.33 -9.28
CA ILE A 14 12.53 5.67 -8.70
C ILE A 14 11.11 6.23 -8.84
N GLN A 15 10.51 6.07 -10.02
CA GLN A 15 9.13 6.52 -10.24
C GLN A 15 8.15 5.77 -9.31
N LEU A 16 8.33 4.46 -9.12
CA LEU A 16 7.51 3.68 -8.21
C LEU A 16 7.67 4.12 -6.74
N GLU A 17 8.89 4.39 -6.30
CA GLU A 17 9.15 4.92 -4.96
C GLU A 17 8.51 6.29 -4.75
N ASN A 18 8.59 7.19 -5.74
CA ASN A 18 7.92 8.50 -5.69
C ASN A 18 6.40 8.35 -5.59
N ILE A 19 5.80 7.41 -6.33
CA ILE A 19 4.37 7.10 -6.23
C ILE A 19 4.03 6.62 -4.81
N PHE A 20 4.83 5.71 -4.24
CA PHE A 20 4.62 5.27 -2.86
C PHE A 20 4.78 6.39 -1.83
N ALA A 21 5.72 7.30 -2.02
CA ALA A 21 5.91 8.45 -1.14
C ALA A 21 4.68 9.37 -1.13
N VAL A 22 4.13 9.67 -2.31
CA VAL A 22 2.89 10.47 -2.42
C VAL A 22 1.70 9.72 -1.79
N MET A 23 1.55 8.43 -2.08
CA MET A 23 0.47 7.61 -1.52
C MET A 23 0.59 7.36 -0.02
N ALA A 24 1.74 7.63 0.61
CA ALA A 24 1.91 7.42 2.04
C ALA A 24 1.06 8.40 2.88
N GLY A 25 0.71 9.57 2.32
CA GLY A 25 -0.20 10.54 2.93
C GLY A 25 -1.68 10.29 2.61
N GLU A 26 -1.98 9.32 1.75
CA GLU A 26 -3.34 9.02 1.29
C GLU A 26 -3.90 7.76 1.97
N THR A 27 -5.23 7.63 1.98
CA THR A 27 -5.91 6.47 2.57
C THR A 27 -6.92 5.84 1.63
N PHE A 28 -7.09 4.52 1.75
CA PHE A 28 -8.09 3.75 1.03
C PHE A 28 -9.14 3.20 1.98
N SER A 29 -10.36 3.02 1.48
CA SER A 29 -11.44 2.34 2.22
C SER A 29 -11.12 0.85 2.42
N LYS A 30 -11.81 0.19 3.37
CA LYS A 30 -11.69 -1.26 3.59
C LYS A 30 -11.90 -2.05 2.30
N ASP A 31 -12.97 -1.75 1.56
CA ASP A 31 -13.36 -2.50 0.36
C ASP A 31 -12.34 -2.35 -0.77
N LEU A 32 -11.84 -1.13 -0.99
CA LEU A 32 -10.81 -0.88 -1.99
C LEU A 32 -9.51 -1.58 -1.61
N SER A 33 -9.09 -1.45 -0.36
CA SER A 33 -7.90 -2.09 0.17
C SER A 33 -7.97 -3.61 0.02
N ALA A 34 -9.10 -4.21 0.39
CA ALA A 34 -9.34 -5.64 0.25
C ALA A 34 -9.24 -6.09 -1.20
N LYS A 35 -9.84 -5.33 -2.13
CA LYS A 35 -9.77 -5.63 -3.58
C LYS A 35 -8.33 -5.58 -4.11
N ILE A 36 -7.51 -4.65 -3.63
CA ILE A 36 -6.11 -4.47 -4.06
C ILE A 36 -5.21 -5.58 -3.51
N VAL A 37 -5.30 -5.90 -2.22
CA VAL A 37 -4.43 -6.94 -1.60
C VAL A 37 -4.84 -8.36 -1.97
N GLY A 38 -6.11 -8.54 -2.38
CA GLY A 38 -6.66 -9.80 -2.88
C GLY A 38 -7.70 -10.49 -1.99
N GLY A 39 -8.29 -9.78 -1.03
CA GLY A 39 -9.41 -10.23 -0.22
C GLY A 39 -9.44 -9.57 1.16
N VAL A 40 -10.59 -9.64 1.83
CA VAL A 40 -10.78 -9.06 3.17
C VAL A 40 -9.91 -9.78 4.20
N LYS A 41 -9.90 -11.12 4.19
CA LYS A 41 -9.10 -11.93 5.13
C LYS A 41 -7.61 -11.56 5.07
N LYS A 42 -7.06 -11.46 3.85
CA LYS A 42 -5.65 -11.08 3.67
C LYS A 42 -5.38 -9.65 4.13
N LEU A 43 -6.33 -8.72 3.91
CA LEU A 43 -6.21 -7.37 4.44
C LEU A 43 -6.17 -7.37 5.98
N GLU A 44 -7.04 -8.14 6.62
CA GLU A 44 -7.11 -8.25 8.07
C GLU A 44 -5.83 -8.88 8.65
N ASP A 45 -5.27 -9.91 8.00
CA ASP A 45 -3.98 -10.50 8.39
C ASP A 45 -2.82 -9.49 8.26
N LEU A 46 -2.82 -8.65 7.21
CA LEU A 46 -1.82 -7.61 7.00
C LEU A 46 -1.94 -6.47 8.02
N ILE A 47 -3.15 -6.12 8.43
CA ILE A 47 -3.38 -5.13 9.48
C ILE A 47 -2.95 -5.71 10.84
N ALA A 48 -3.33 -6.96 11.14
CA ALA A 48 -2.97 -7.63 12.39
C ALA A 48 -1.46 -7.84 12.54
N SER A 49 -0.73 -8.05 11.44
CA SER A 49 0.73 -8.14 11.43
C SER A 49 1.44 -6.78 11.45
N GLY A 50 0.71 -5.66 11.37
CA GLY A 50 1.27 -4.31 11.32
C GLY A 50 1.90 -3.94 9.96
N ALA A 51 1.68 -4.75 8.92
CA ALA A 51 2.14 -4.45 7.57
C ALA A 51 1.31 -3.34 6.88
N ILE A 52 0.07 -3.14 7.34
CA ILE A 52 -0.82 -2.06 6.90
C ILE A 52 -1.41 -1.38 8.14
N GLU A 53 -1.11 -0.10 8.30
CA GLU A 53 -1.77 0.79 9.25
C GLU A 53 -3.18 1.07 8.76
N ALA A 54 -4.15 0.83 9.63
CA ALA A 54 -5.54 1.13 9.39
C ALA A 54 -6.13 1.83 10.62
N ASP A 55 -6.76 2.97 10.39
CA ASP A 55 -7.48 3.71 11.41
C ASP A 55 -8.98 3.52 11.23
N LYS A 56 -9.66 3.32 12.36
CA LYS A 56 -11.13 3.26 12.44
C LYS A 56 -11.59 4.37 13.39
N PRO A 57 -11.84 5.60 12.88
CA PRO A 57 -12.02 6.78 13.71
C PRO A 57 -13.25 6.73 14.60
N ASN A 58 -14.25 5.92 14.24
CA ASN A 58 -15.40 5.64 15.10
C ASN A 58 -15.48 4.14 15.41
N ASN A 59 -15.57 3.79 16.70
CA ASN A 59 -15.82 2.42 17.15
C ASN A 59 -17.28 1.97 16.93
N VAL A 60 -17.86 2.34 15.79
CA VAL A 60 -19.19 1.91 15.35
C VAL A 60 -19.04 0.77 14.33
N GLN A 61 -20.00 -0.15 14.29
CA GLN A 61 -19.92 -1.36 13.46
C GLN A 61 -19.74 -1.04 11.97
N ASN A 62 -20.30 0.09 11.51
CA ASN A 62 -20.20 0.63 10.14
C ASN A 62 -19.17 1.77 9.99
N GLY A 63 -18.22 1.90 10.90
CA GLY A 63 -17.18 2.93 10.83
C GLY A 63 -16.36 2.77 9.55
N LYS A 64 -16.12 3.86 8.82
CA LYS A 64 -15.24 3.85 7.64
C LYS A 64 -13.83 3.53 8.11
N TRP A 65 -13.24 2.48 7.55
CA TRP A 65 -11.82 2.18 7.75
C TRP A 65 -11.00 3.02 6.77
N HIS A 66 -9.87 3.52 7.25
CA HIS A 66 -8.88 4.22 6.45
C HIS A 66 -7.58 3.44 6.54
N CYS A 67 -7.24 2.69 5.49
CA CYS A 67 -5.98 1.97 5.39
C CYS A 67 -4.95 2.83 4.64
N ASN A 68 -3.69 2.83 5.07
CA ASN A 68 -2.63 3.56 4.39
C ASN A 68 -2.46 3.07 2.93
N ALA A 69 -2.58 3.99 1.97
CA ALA A 69 -2.61 3.64 0.55
C ALA A 69 -1.27 3.06 0.06
N ALA A 70 -0.13 3.62 0.48
CA ALA A 70 1.19 3.11 0.08
C ALA A 70 1.44 1.68 0.56
N GLN A 71 1.11 1.38 1.81
CA GLN A 71 1.29 0.04 2.39
C GLN A 71 0.36 -0.99 1.73
N VAL A 72 -0.88 -0.59 1.41
CA VAL A 72 -1.80 -1.42 0.62
C VAL A 72 -1.22 -1.74 -0.76
N LEU A 73 -0.67 -0.73 -1.47
CA LEU A 73 -0.09 -0.93 -2.80
C LEU A 73 1.18 -1.79 -2.77
N ARG A 74 2.01 -1.66 -1.74
CA ARG A 74 3.18 -2.53 -1.53
C ARG A 74 2.80 -4.01 -1.34
N ASN A 75 1.62 -4.27 -0.79
CA ASN A 75 1.08 -5.62 -0.58
C ASN A 75 0.03 -6.03 -1.63
N CYS A 76 -0.03 -5.31 -2.76
CA CYS A 76 -1.03 -5.59 -3.80
C CYS A 76 -0.83 -6.99 -4.40
N ARG A 77 -1.95 -7.63 -4.78
CA ARG A 77 -1.86 -8.87 -5.55
C ARG A 77 -1.38 -8.59 -6.96
N ASN A 78 -0.92 -9.62 -7.66
CA ASN A 78 -0.69 -9.52 -9.10
C ASN A 78 -2.03 -9.28 -9.82
N MET A 79 -2.21 -8.06 -10.34
CA MET A 79 -3.42 -7.62 -11.03
C MET A 79 -3.36 -7.83 -12.55
N ARG A 80 -2.26 -8.40 -13.08
CA ARG A 80 -2.14 -8.67 -14.52
C ARG A 80 -3.21 -9.68 -14.94
N LYS A 81 -3.97 -9.35 -15.99
CA LYS A 81 -4.93 -10.28 -16.59
C LYS A 81 -4.15 -11.49 -17.12
N ARG A 82 -4.53 -12.69 -16.70
CA ARG A 82 -4.09 -13.91 -17.40
C ARG A 82 -4.70 -13.84 -18.81
N LYS A 83 -3.84 -13.90 -19.82
CA LYS A 83 -4.24 -14.03 -21.22
C LYS A 83 -4.87 -15.40 -21.44
#